data_AF-A0AAW5HFQ4-F1
#
_entry.id   AF-A0AAW5HFQ4-F1
#
_cell.length_a   1.000
_cell.length_b   1.000
_cell.length_c   1.000
_cell.angle_alpha   90.00
_cell.angle_beta   90.00
_cell.angle_gamma   90.00
#
_symmetry.space_group_name_H-M   'P 1'
#
loop_
_entity.id
_entity.type
_entity.pdbx_description
1 polymer ?
#
loop_
_entity_poly.entity_id
_entity_poly.type
_entity_poly.pdbx_seq_one_letter_code
_entity_poly.pdbx_strand_id
1 'polypeptide(L)' 'APNLTHPQAFIYGSSFAQLQQTIRYGRQGQMPAQEQLQGNDKVHLLAAYVYSLSHQAEPAKAE' A
#
# COMPACT_ATOMS: atom_id res chain seq x y z
N ALA A 1 -9.33 7.65 -5.10
CA ALA A 1 -8.36 8.61 -4.55
C ALA A 1 -8.09 8.25 -3.08
N PRO A 2 -6.89 8.48 -2.54
CA PRO A 2 -6.56 8.15 -1.15
C PRO A 2 -7.28 9.09 -0.15
N ASN A 3 -7.43 8.65 1.09
CA ASN A 3 -7.93 9.51 2.18
C ASN A 3 -6.83 10.50 2.62
N LEU A 4 -7.15 11.80 2.62
CA LEU A 4 -6.21 12.88 2.93
C LEU A 4 -6.14 13.27 4.42
N THR A 5 -6.96 12.66 5.29
CA THR A 5 -6.93 12.92 6.74
C THR A 5 -5.93 12.02 7.50
N HIS A 6 -5.29 11.07 6.83
CA HIS A 6 -4.32 10.14 7.42
C HIS A 6 -2.94 10.29 6.77
N PRO A 7 -2.11 11.25 7.24
CA PRO A 7 -0.81 11.55 6.64
C PRO A 7 0.16 10.37 6.62
N GLN A 8 0.06 9.44 7.59
CA GLN A 8 0.93 8.27 7.69
C GLN A 8 0.80 7.30 6.50
N ALA A 9 -0.29 7.37 5.74
CA ALA A 9 -0.52 6.51 4.58
C ALA A 9 0.02 7.12 3.26
N PHE A 10 0.60 8.32 3.30
CA PHE A 10 1.05 9.01 2.09
C PHE A 10 2.32 8.37 1.51
N ILE A 11 2.22 7.82 0.31
CA ILE A 11 3.35 7.18 -0.39
C ILE A 11 4.30 8.16 -1.09
N TYR A 12 3.88 9.42 -1.28
CA TYR A 12 4.69 10.48 -1.91
C TYR A 12 5.22 11.50 -0.88
N GLY A 13 5.12 11.17 0.40
CA GLY A 13 5.52 12.02 1.52
C GLY A 13 4.47 13.05 1.94
N SER A 14 4.68 13.65 3.11
CA SER A 14 3.73 14.54 3.79
C SER A 14 4.28 15.94 4.07
N SER A 15 5.51 16.25 3.67
CA SER A 15 6.05 17.61 3.82
C SER A 15 5.32 18.60 2.91
N PHE A 16 5.29 19.88 3.30
CA PHE A 16 4.61 20.94 2.55
C PHE A 16 5.09 21.01 1.08
N ALA A 17 6.41 20.93 0.86
CA ALA A 17 6.98 20.95 -0.48
C ALA A 17 6.54 19.73 -1.33
N GLN A 18 6.45 18.54 -0.74
CA GLN A 18 5.98 17.33 -1.42
C GLN A 18 4.50 17.40 -1.79
N LEU A 19 3.67 17.98 -0.91
CA LEU A 19 2.25 18.21 -1.15
C LEU A 19 2.04 19.21 -2.28
N GLN A 20 2.76 20.34 -2.27
CA GLN A 20 2.72 21.32 -3.35
C GLN A 20 3.08 20.70 -4.70
N GLN A 21 4.13 19.89 -4.75
CA GLN A 21 4.55 19.19 -5.97
C GLN A 21 3.46 18.25 -6.49
N THR A 22 2.86 17.47 -5.58
CA THR A 22 1.82 16.48 -5.90
C THR A 22 0.53 17.14 -6.39
N ILE A 23 0.13 18.27 -5.79
CA ILE A 23 -1.06 19.03 -6.22
C ILE A 23 -0.78 19.73 -7.56
N ARG A 24 0.40 20.35 -7.72
CA ARG A 24 0.72 21.18 -8.89
C ARG A 24 0.93 20.35 -10.17
N TYR A 25 1.57 19.19 -10.05
CA TYR A 25 1.95 18.38 -11.22
C TYR A 25 1.22 17.04 -11.31
N GLY A 26 0.42 16.70 -10.29
CA GLY A 26 -0.23 15.39 -10.21
C GLY A 26 0.78 14.26 -9.95
N ARG A 27 0.24 13.04 -9.85
CA ARG A 27 1.00 11.78 -9.73
C ARG A 27 0.26 10.67 -10.47
N GLN A 28 1.02 9.76 -11.08
CA GLN A 28 0.50 8.60 -11.80
C GLN A 28 1.17 7.34 -11.25
N GLY A 29 0.65 6.84 -10.13
CA GLY A 29 1.10 5.56 -9.58
C GLY A 29 0.66 4.41 -10.48
N GLN A 30 1.57 3.50 -10.81
CA GLN A 30 1.27 2.28 -11.55
C GLN A 30 1.69 1.07 -10.74
N MET A 31 0.78 0.11 -10.61
CA MET A 31 1.08 -1.22 -10.10
C MET A 31 1.07 -2.18 -11.31
N PRO A 32 2.22 -2.73 -11.73
CA PRO A 32 2.26 -3.64 -12.87
C PRO A 32 1.49 -4.93 -12.60
N ALA A 33 0.85 -5.47 -13.63
CA ALA A 33 0.16 -6.75 -13.56
C ALA A 33 1.14 -7.88 -13.20
N GLN A 34 0.89 -8.55 -12.07
CA GLN A 34 1.75 -9.64 -11.60
C GLN A 34 1.42 -10.99 -12.24
N GLU A 35 0.22 -11.14 -12.82
CA GLU A 35 -0.25 -12.38 -13.45
C GLU A 35 0.71 -12.87 -14.53
N GLN A 36 1.15 -11.99 -15.44
CA GLN A 36 2.05 -12.34 -16.54
C GLN A 36 3.45 -12.74 -16.05
N LEU A 37 3.87 -12.25 -14.89
CA LEU A 37 5.21 -12.47 -14.34
C LEU A 37 5.27 -13.74 -13.47
N GLN A 38 4.20 -14.03 -12.73
CA GLN A 38 4.22 -15.05 -11.68
C GLN A 38 3.22 -16.18 -11.88
N GLY A 39 2.19 -15.98 -12.71
CA GLY A 39 1.07 -16.90 -12.86
C GLY A 39 0.05 -16.80 -11.72
N ASN A 40 -1.15 -17.32 -11.98
CA ASN A 40 -2.31 -17.18 -11.10
C ASN A 40 -2.06 -17.72 -9.68
N ASP A 41 -1.55 -18.96 -9.55
CA ASP A 41 -1.41 -19.62 -8.25
C ASP A 41 -0.47 -18.88 -7.29
N LYS A 42 0.65 -18.35 -7.81
CA LYS A 42 1.59 -17.57 -7.00
C LYS A 42 1.01 -16.21 -6.60
N VAL A 43 0.30 -15.56 -7.51
CA VAL A 43 -0.40 -14.30 -7.20
C VAL A 43 -1.45 -14.53 -6.11
N HIS A 44 -2.19 -15.64 -6.13
CA HIS A 44 -3.13 -16.00 -5.06
C HIS A 44 -2.45 -16.17 -3.71
N LEU A 45 -1.33 -16.91 -3.65
CA LEU A 45 -0.57 -17.06 -2.41
C LEU A 45 0.01 -15.75 -1.90
N LEU A 46 0.54 -14.89 -2.79
CA LEU A 46 1.02 -13.56 -2.41
C LEU A 46 -0.09 -12.65 -1.92
N ALA A 47 -1.27 -12.70 -2.55
CA ALA A 47 -2.43 -11.94 -2.11
C ALA A 47 -2.85 -12.36 -0.69
N ALA A 48 -2.90 -13.67 -0.42
CA ALA A 48 -3.19 -14.20 0.91
C ALA A 48 -2.12 -13.74 1.94
N TYR A 49 -0.85 -13.73 1.57
CA TYR A 49 0.23 -13.26 2.43
C TYR A 49 0.14 -11.76 2.72
N VAL A 50 -0.05 -10.91 1.72
CA VAL A 50 -0.18 -9.46 1.93
C VAL A 50 -1.40 -9.14 2.78
N TYR A 51 -2.50 -9.88 2.61
CA TYR A 51 -3.68 -9.75 3.44
C TYR A 51 -3.40 -10.10 4.91
N SER A 52 -2.61 -11.14 5.17
CA SER A 52 -2.29 -11.53 6.55
C SER A 52 -1.42 -10.50 7.27
N LEU A 53 -0.61 -9.70 6.55
CA LEU A 53 0.21 -8.64 7.16
C LEU A 53 -0.61 -7.55 7.83
N SER A 54 -1.79 -7.22 7.32
CA SER A 54 -2.69 -6.24 7.94
C SER A 54 -3.63 -6.85 8.99
N HIS A 55 -3.65 -8.18 9.12
CA HIS A 55 -4.52 -8.93 10.02
C HIS A 55 -3.71 -9.81 10.98
N GLN A 56 -2.47 -9.44 11.29
CA GLN A 56 -1.72 -10.11 12.35
C GLN A 56 -2.50 -9.95 13.65
N ALA A 57 -3.10 -11.04 14.12
CA ALA A 57 -3.69 -11.11 15.44
C ALA A 57 -2.60 -10.73 16.45
N GLU A 58 -2.90 -9.79 17.36
CA GLU A 58 -2.01 -9.55 18.49
C GLU A 58 -1.71 -10.90 19.15
N PRO A 59 -0.43 -11.21 19.44
CA PRO A 59 -0.14 -12.39 20.25
C PRO A 59 -0.90 -12.21 21.56
N ALA A 60 -1.82 -13.14 21.85
CA ALA A 60 -2.55 -13.16 23.10
C ALA A 60 -1.53 -13.00 24.23
N LYS A 61 -1.61 -11.88 24.95
CA LYS A 61 -0.79 -11.64 26.15
C LYS A 61 -0.94 -12.87 27.04
N ALA A 62 0.13 -13.64 27.17
CA ALA A 62 0.24 -14.66 28.21
C ALA A 62 0.21 -13.91 29.55
N GLU A 63 -0.86 -14.15 30.31
CA GLU A 63 -1.01 -13.74 31.70
C GLU A 63 -0.06 -14.52 32.62
#